data_AF-A0A535YUJ4-F1
#
_entry.id   AF-A0A535YUJ4-F1
#
_cell.length_a   1.000
_cell.length_b   1.000
_cell.length_c   1.000
_cell.angle_alpha   90.00
_cell.angle_beta   90.00
_cell.angle_gamma   90.00
#
_symmetry.space_group_name_H-M   'P 1'
#
loop_
_entity.id
_entity.type
_entity.pdbx_description
1 polymer ?
#
loop_
_entity_poly.entity_id
_entity_poly.type
_entity_poly.pdbx_seq_one_letter_code
_entity_poly.pdbx_strand_id
1 'polypeptide(L)'
;MQSINRRKFLGIVGAGSAAAAATAASAVPGLSMLAGAPPGNLSFHAETGLPGQPWPAYATAVVEGSVDLKAGTGVVATRLVAGHPGNQGDIGLPGTARVVRITRASTTGSQVRLEGVVEDRSVLAKGESPRKQFVLNRATRQLRTVVAGTEVALSLA
;
A
#
# COMPACT_ATOMS: atom_id res chain seq x y z
N MET A 1 -55.29 13.44 14.04
CA MET A 1 -54.35 12.56 13.32
C MET A 1 -52.96 13.16 13.44
N GLN A 2 -52.10 12.58 14.29
CA GLN A 2 -50.69 12.96 14.39
C GLN A 2 -49.85 11.71 14.18
N SER A 3 -48.96 11.79 13.20
CA SER A 3 -48.12 10.71 12.67
C SER A 3 -47.08 10.27 13.69
N ILE A 4 -47.01 8.95 13.91
CA ILE A 4 -46.02 8.29 14.77
C ILE A 4 -44.61 8.42 14.16
N ASN A 5 -43.72 9.07 14.90
CA ASN A 5 -42.30 9.19 14.59
C ASN A 5 -41.59 7.84 14.82
N ARG A 6 -41.27 7.11 13.76
CA ARG A 6 -40.62 5.77 13.78
C ARG A 6 -39.14 5.77 14.19
N ARG A 7 -38.66 6.80 14.90
CA ARG A 7 -37.23 7.01 15.19
C ARG A 7 -36.84 6.77 16.65
N LYS A 8 -37.69 6.10 17.44
CA LYS A 8 -37.47 5.92 18.90
C LYS A 8 -37.63 4.51 19.46
N PHE A 9 -37.72 3.45 18.63
CA PHE A 9 -38.20 2.17 19.16
C PHE A 9 -37.42 0.89 18.86
N LEU A 10 -36.13 0.96 18.51
CA LEU A 10 -35.23 -0.21 18.52
C LEU A 10 -33.82 0.32 18.79
N GLY A 11 -33.11 0.10 19.89
CA GLY A 11 -33.21 -0.79 21.06
C GLY A 11 -31.76 -0.94 21.52
N ILE A 12 -31.27 -0.21 22.52
CA ILE A 12 -31.20 -0.63 23.93
C ILE A 12 -31.30 -2.16 24.09
N VAL A 13 -30.20 -2.87 23.85
CA VAL A 13 -29.87 -4.16 24.49
C VAL A 13 -28.34 -4.29 24.54
N GLY A 14 -27.78 -4.53 25.73
CA GLY A 14 -26.38 -4.95 25.89
C GLY A 14 -25.61 -4.26 27.00
N ALA A 15 -26.14 -4.23 28.22
CA ALA A 15 -25.32 -4.02 29.40
C ALA A 15 -24.43 -5.26 29.62
N GLY A 16 -23.12 -5.08 29.57
CA GLY A 16 -22.11 -6.09 29.87
C GLY A 16 -20.82 -5.41 30.28
N SER A 17 -20.71 -5.09 31.57
CA SER A 17 -19.54 -4.46 32.18
C SER A 17 -18.42 -5.46 32.45
N ALA A 18 -17.19 -5.09 32.04
CA ALA A 18 -15.84 -5.45 32.55
C ALA A 18 -14.89 -5.71 31.36
N ALA A 19 -13.68 -5.15 31.23
CA ALA A 19 -12.91 -4.22 32.03
C ALA A 19 -11.82 -3.58 31.12
N ALA A 20 -11.50 -2.31 31.43
CA ALA A 20 -10.24 -1.58 31.20
C ALA A 20 -9.31 -1.97 30.02
N ALA A 21 -9.16 -1.04 29.07
CA ALA A 21 -7.86 -0.41 28.81
C ALA A 21 -8.04 0.82 27.91
N ALA A 22 -7.48 1.93 28.36
CA ALA A 22 -7.44 3.19 27.67
C ALA A 22 -6.87 3.07 26.25
N THR A 23 -7.53 3.68 25.28
CA THR A 23 -7.00 4.88 24.64
C THR A 23 -8.09 5.53 23.81
N ALA A 24 -8.36 6.79 24.13
CA ALA A 24 -8.97 7.71 23.21
C ALA A 24 -8.06 7.83 21.99
N ALA A 25 -8.53 7.38 20.83
CA ALA A 25 -8.00 7.78 19.54
C ALA A 25 -9.19 8.18 18.67
N SER A 26 -9.59 9.42 18.91
CA SER A 26 -10.29 10.30 17.99
C SER A 26 -10.03 9.98 16.52
N ALA A 27 -11.12 10.06 15.76
CA ALA A 27 -11.13 10.20 14.31
C ALA A 27 -10.06 11.20 13.81
N VAL A 28 -8.98 10.67 13.24
CA VAL A 28 -8.08 11.38 12.34
C VAL A 28 -7.80 10.43 11.18
N PRO A 29 -8.26 10.71 9.95
CA PRO A 29 -7.79 9.98 8.79
C PRO A 29 -6.34 10.43 8.55
N GLY A 30 -5.37 9.56 8.80
CA GLY A 30 -3.95 9.82 8.49
C GLY A 30 -2.90 9.41 9.52
N LEU A 31 -3.24 8.82 10.68
CA LEU A 31 -2.26 8.56 11.75
C LEU A 31 -2.05 7.08 12.15
N SER A 32 -2.23 6.12 11.23
CA SER A 32 -1.94 4.69 11.52
C SER A 32 -0.55 4.20 11.10
N MET A 33 0.39 5.08 10.76
CA MET A 33 1.69 4.65 10.20
C MET A 33 2.83 4.47 11.22
N LEU A 34 2.61 4.58 12.54
CA LEU A 34 3.71 4.46 13.51
C LEU A 34 3.43 3.60 14.76
N ALA A 35 2.53 2.62 14.69
CA ALA A 35 2.48 1.54 15.68
C ALA A 35 3.29 0.36 15.14
N GLY A 36 4.48 0.15 15.73
CA GLY A 36 5.51 -0.79 15.29
C GLY A 36 4.95 -2.11 14.78
N ALA A 37 5.23 -2.39 13.50
CA ALA A 37 4.98 -3.71 12.93
C ALA A 37 5.63 -4.78 13.83
N PRO A 38 4.91 -5.86 14.19
CA PRO A 38 5.49 -6.93 14.99
C PRO A 38 6.80 -7.42 14.36
N PRO A 39 7.82 -7.81 15.14
CA PRO A 39 9.11 -8.22 14.62
C PRO A 39 8.93 -9.39 13.63
N GLY A 40 9.12 -9.10 12.35
CA GLY A 40 8.82 -10.02 11.25
C GLY A 40 7.99 -9.39 10.14
N ASN A 41 7.17 -8.38 10.42
CA ASN A 41 6.35 -7.72 9.41
C ASN A 41 7.05 -6.47 8.87
N LEU A 42 7.03 -6.31 7.55
CA LEU A 42 7.51 -5.16 6.81
C LEU A 42 6.32 -4.51 6.10
N SER A 43 5.94 -3.33 6.57
CA SER A 43 5.04 -2.45 5.84
C SER A 43 5.81 -1.26 5.29
N PHE A 44 5.51 -0.82 4.07
CA PHE A 44 6.18 0.31 3.44
C PHE A 44 5.27 1.03 2.46
N HIS A 45 5.53 2.33 2.31
CA HIS A 45 5.00 3.19 1.26
C HIS A 45 6.18 3.87 0.58
N ALA A 46 6.22 3.84 -0.74
CA ALA A 46 7.28 4.44 -1.53
C ALA A 46 6.70 5.18 -2.72
N GLU A 47 7.26 6.35 -3.04
CA GLU A 47 6.81 7.16 -4.15
C GLU A 47 7.96 7.83 -4.90
N THR A 48 7.74 8.14 -6.19
CA THR A 48 8.64 8.97 -6.99
C THR A 48 7.92 9.58 -8.18
N GLY A 49 8.38 10.75 -8.61
CA GLY A 49 7.88 11.38 -9.83
C GLY A 49 8.43 10.64 -11.06
N LEU A 50 7.59 10.45 -12.07
CA LEU A 50 8.01 9.87 -13.33
C LEU A 50 8.53 10.94 -14.30
N PRO A 51 9.62 10.63 -15.05
CA PRO A 51 10.17 11.55 -16.02
C PRO A 51 9.28 11.57 -17.27
N GLY A 52 8.38 12.56 -17.36
CA GLY A 52 7.65 12.91 -18.59
C GLY A 52 7.14 11.74 -19.45
N GLN A 53 7.17 11.90 -20.77
CA GLN A 53 6.69 10.92 -21.76
C GLN A 53 7.30 9.52 -21.53
N PRO A 54 6.52 8.42 -21.66
CA PRO A 54 5.14 8.35 -22.18
C PRO A 54 4.05 8.69 -21.15
N TRP A 55 4.44 9.10 -19.95
CA TRP A 55 3.50 9.41 -18.88
C TRP A 55 3.00 10.86 -19.00
N PRO A 56 1.77 11.15 -18.51
CA PRO A 56 1.33 12.52 -18.33
C PRO A 56 2.36 13.34 -17.56
N ALA A 57 2.44 14.63 -17.88
CA ALA A 57 3.21 15.56 -17.05
C ALA A 57 2.69 15.46 -15.61
N TYR A 58 3.61 15.31 -14.65
CA TYR A 58 3.30 15.08 -13.23
C TYR A 58 2.55 13.77 -12.97
N ALA A 59 3.12 12.64 -13.40
CA ALA A 59 2.74 11.33 -12.90
C ALA A 59 3.65 10.91 -11.74
N THR A 60 3.08 10.26 -10.73
CA THR A 60 3.81 9.69 -9.59
C THR A 60 3.63 8.19 -9.57
N ALA A 61 4.74 7.46 -9.47
CA ALA A 61 4.71 6.03 -9.19
C ALA A 61 4.60 5.82 -7.68
N VAL A 62 3.66 4.97 -7.28
CA VAL A 62 3.40 4.62 -5.88
C VAL A 62 3.52 3.12 -5.72
N VAL A 63 4.26 2.70 -4.70
CA VAL A 63 4.38 1.30 -4.31
C VAL A 63 4.14 1.16 -2.82
N GLU A 64 3.17 0.35 -2.48
CA GLU A 64 2.77 0.07 -1.10
C GLU A 64 2.85 -1.42 -0.86
N GLY A 65 3.29 -1.85 0.31
CA GLY A 65 3.41 -3.26 0.60
C GLY A 65 3.27 -3.59 2.07
N SER A 66 2.78 -4.79 2.33
CA SER A 66 2.81 -5.44 3.62
C SER A 66 3.25 -6.89 3.45
N VAL A 67 4.38 -7.24 4.06
CA VAL A 67 5.05 -8.54 3.91
C VAL A 67 5.45 -9.09 5.26
N ASP A 68 5.08 -10.33 5.53
CA ASP A 68 5.68 -11.10 6.60
C ASP A 68 7.01 -11.68 6.11
N LEU A 69 8.12 -11.13 6.63
CA LEU A 69 9.48 -11.54 6.29
C LEU A 69 9.86 -12.91 6.87
N LYS A 70 9.17 -13.38 7.91
CA LYS A 70 9.38 -14.73 8.45
C LYS A 70 8.71 -15.76 7.56
N ALA A 71 7.47 -15.52 7.16
CA ALA A 71 6.75 -16.37 6.22
C ALA A 71 7.27 -16.23 4.77
N GLY A 72 7.88 -15.10 4.43
CA GLY A 72 8.34 -14.78 3.08
C GLY A 72 7.20 -14.41 2.12
N THR A 73 6.03 -14.08 2.66
CA THR A 73 4.78 -13.88 1.91
C THR A 73 4.11 -12.57 2.27
N GLY A 74 3.28 -12.05 1.35
CA GLY A 74 2.58 -10.79 1.56
C GLY A 74 1.99 -10.24 0.28
N VAL A 75 1.67 -8.96 0.29
CA VAL A 75 1.09 -8.26 -0.85
C VAL A 75 1.82 -6.94 -1.07
N VAL A 76 2.07 -6.62 -2.34
CA VAL A 76 2.58 -5.32 -2.79
C VAL A 76 1.69 -4.80 -3.89
N ALA A 77 1.19 -3.57 -3.74
CA ALA A 77 0.44 -2.85 -4.74
C ALA A 77 1.36 -1.83 -5.43
N THR A 78 1.31 -1.78 -6.76
CA THR A 78 1.98 -0.74 -7.55
C THR A 78 0.93 0.00 -8.37
N ARG A 79 1.00 1.33 -8.46
CA ARG A 79 0.11 2.13 -9.30
C ARG A 79 0.80 3.41 -9.77
N LEU A 80 0.29 3.97 -10.86
CA LEU A 80 0.60 5.35 -11.24
C LEU A 80 -0.58 6.24 -10.89
N VAL A 81 -0.29 7.41 -10.34
CA VAL A 81 -1.28 8.43 -9.99
C VAL A 81 -0.91 9.75 -10.64
N ALA A 82 -1.91 10.59 -10.92
CA ALA A 82 -1.68 11.95 -11.34
C ALA A 82 -1.31 12.84 -10.14
N GLY A 83 -0.36 13.75 -10.31
CA GLY A 83 0.10 14.67 -9.26
C GLY A 83 1.59 14.53 -8.93
N HIS A 84 2.07 15.43 -8.08
CA HIS A 84 3.45 15.44 -7.57
C HIS A 84 3.59 14.45 -6.41
N PRO A 85 4.76 13.83 -6.19
CA PRO A 85 5.01 13.04 -4.98
C PRO A 85 4.71 13.85 -3.70
N GLY A 86 4.08 13.23 -2.71
CA GLY A 86 3.63 13.88 -1.48
C GLY A 86 2.38 14.78 -1.62
N ASN A 87 1.95 15.10 -2.84
CA ASN A 87 0.69 15.78 -3.13
C ASN A 87 0.02 15.13 -4.36
N GLN A 88 -0.23 13.83 -4.21
CA GLN A 88 -0.84 13.00 -5.23
C GLN A 88 -2.33 13.35 -5.33
N GLY A 89 -2.86 13.42 -6.56
CA GLY A 89 -4.30 13.43 -6.77
C GLY A 89 -4.89 12.04 -6.55
N ASP A 90 -6.20 11.99 -6.26
CA ASP A 90 -6.94 10.73 -6.05
C ASP A 90 -7.23 9.96 -7.37
N ILE A 91 -6.50 10.31 -8.44
CA ILE A 91 -6.72 9.82 -9.80
C ILE A 91 -5.59 8.85 -10.16
N GLY A 92 -5.91 7.55 -10.11
CA GLY A 92 -5.04 6.50 -10.64
C GLY A 92 -5.09 6.46 -12.17
N LEU A 93 -3.93 6.29 -12.81
CA LEU A 93 -3.85 6.10 -14.25
C LEU A 93 -4.38 4.68 -14.59
N PRO A 94 -5.38 4.58 -15.48
CA PRO A 94 -6.03 3.31 -15.78
C PRO A 94 -5.04 2.31 -16.38
N GLY A 95 -5.21 1.02 -16.04
CA GLY A 95 -4.38 -0.07 -16.57
C GLY A 95 -2.96 -0.13 -16.01
N THR A 96 -2.58 0.72 -15.05
CA THR A 96 -1.23 0.75 -14.44
C THR A 96 -1.15 0.06 -13.07
N ALA A 97 -2.30 -0.15 -12.42
CA ALA A 97 -2.37 -0.77 -11.11
C ALA A 97 -2.07 -2.27 -11.18
N ARG A 98 -1.23 -2.77 -10.28
CA ARG A 98 -0.94 -4.20 -10.10
C ARG A 98 -1.03 -4.53 -8.62
N VAL A 99 -1.66 -5.65 -8.31
CA VAL A 99 -1.54 -6.30 -7.01
C VAL A 99 -0.61 -7.49 -7.19
N VAL A 100 0.46 -7.53 -6.41
CA VAL A 100 1.51 -8.54 -6.49
C VAL A 100 1.49 -9.36 -5.21
N ARG A 101 1.22 -10.64 -5.35
CA ARG A 101 1.37 -11.60 -4.25
C ARG A 101 2.85 -11.95 -4.11
N ILE A 102 3.43 -11.60 -2.96
CA ILE A 102 4.81 -11.93 -2.62
C ILE A 102 4.90 -13.41 -2.28
N THR A 103 5.83 -14.10 -2.93
CA THR A 103 6.08 -15.53 -2.78
C THR A 103 7.43 -15.82 -2.15
N ARG A 104 8.32 -14.82 -2.11
CA ARG A 104 9.62 -14.92 -1.47
C ARG A 104 10.06 -13.57 -0.94
N ALA A 105 10.56 -13.55 0.28
CA ALA A 105 11.29 -12.43 0.84
C ALA A 105 12.65 -12.91 1.35
N SER A 106 13.69 -12.12 1.13
CA SER A 106 15.02 -12.35 1.72
C SER A 106 15.59 -11.05 2.24
N THR A 107 16.32 -11.13 3.35
CA THR A 107 16.97 -9.98 3.98
C THR A 107 18.47 -10.22 4.03
N THR A 108 19.26 -9.29 3.51
CA THR A 108 20.72 -9.31 3.55
C THR A 108 21.20 -7.94 4.01
N GLY A 109 21.65 -7.85 5.27
CA GLY A 109 22.02 -6.56 5.87
C GLY A 109 20.87 -5.57 5.88
N SER A 110 21.07 -4.39 5.29
CA SER A 110 20.04 -3.34 5.15
C SER A 110 19.10 -3.55 3.96
N GLN A 111 19.37 -4.56 3.12
CA GLN A 111 18.62 -4.82 1.90
C GLN A 111 17.55 -5.88 2.11
N VAL A 112 16.33 -5.61 1.65
CA VAL A 112 15.25 -6.58 1.57
C VAL A 112 14.89 -6.80 0.12
N ARG A 113 14.96 -8.04 -0.36
CA ARG A 113 14.54 -8.44 -1.69
C ARG A 113 13.21 -9.18 -1.59
N LEU A 114 12.23 -8.71 -2.34
CA LEU A 114 10.91 -9.34 -2.45
C LEU A 114 10.71 -9.79 -3.89
N GLU A 115 10.20 -11.00 -4.05
CA GLU A 115 9.80 -11.56 -5.34
C GLU A 115 8.35 -12.01 -5.25
N GLY A 116 7.60 -11.71 -6.29
CA GLY A 116 6.18 -12.02 -6.33
C GLY A 116 5.64 -12.16 -7.72
N VAL A 117 4.35 -12.50 -7.78
CA VAL A 117 3.61 -12.69 -9.02
C VAL A 117 2.38 -11.81 -8.99
N VAL A 118 2.11 -11.11 -10.09
CA VAL A 118 0.87 -10.34 -10.27
C VAL A 118 -0.33 -11.28 -10.13
N GLU A 119 -1.25 -10.91 -9.25
CA GLU A 119 -2.39 -11.73 -8.85
C GLU A 119 -3.37 -11.92 -10.01
N ASP A 120 -3.80 -10.82 -10.62
CA ASP A 120 -4.58 -10.84 -11.86
C ASP A 120 -3.66 -10.64 -13.08
N ARG A 121 -3.52 -11.68 -13.90
CA ARG A 121 -2.69 -11.63 -15.10
C ARG A 121 -3.39 -10.97 -16.29
N SER A 122 -4.71 -10.81 -16.23
CA SER A 122 -5.49 -10.18 -17.31
C SER A 122 -5.22 -8.68 -17.43
N VAL A 123 -4.76 -8.05 -16.36
CA VAL A 123 -4.40 -6.61 -16.33
C VAL A 123 -2.98 -6.32 -16.81
N LEU A 124 -2.20 -7.35 -17.17
CA LEU A 124 -0.83 -7.17 -17.65
C LEU A 124 -0.81 -6.49 -19.02
N ALA A 125 0.09 -5.52 -19.19
CA ALA A 125 0.35 -4.95 -20.51
C ALA A 125 1.01 -5.99 -21.42
N LYS A 126 0.90 -5.78 -22.74
CA LYS A 126 1.54 -6.66 -23.73
C LYS A 126 3.05 -6.70 -23.48
N GLY A 127 3.58 -7.91 -23.25
CA GLY A 127 5.01 -8.12 -22.96
C GLY A 127 5.42 -7.85 -21.50
N GLU A 128 4.48 -7.46 -20.62
CA GLU A 128 4.76 -7.29 -19.20
C GLU A 128 4.95 -8.65 -18.52
N SER A 129 6.03 -8.78 -17.75
CA SER A 129 6.27 -9.99 -16.95
C SER A 129 5.27 -10.09 -15.80
N PRO A 130 4.65 -11.26 -15.57
CA PRO A 130 3.84 -11.52 -14.37
C PRO A 130 4.71 -11.59 -13.11
N ARG A 131 6.02 -11.80 -13.23
CA ARG A 131 6.95 -11.83 -12.10
C ARG A 131 7.47 -10.43 -11.83
N LYS A 132 7.41 -10.01 -10.56
CA LYS A 132 7.86 -8.71 -10.10
C LYS A 132 8.90 -8.88 -9.01
N GLN A 133 9.85 -7.94 -8.99
CA GLN A 133 10.89 -7.89 -8.00
C GLN A 133 10.93 -6.50 -7.37
N PHE A 134 11.10 -6.46 -6.06
CA PHE A 134 11.25 -5.24 -5.27
C PHE A 134 12.52 -5.34 -4.46
N VAL A 135 13.32 -4.28 -4.48
CA VAL A 135 14.58 -4.22 -3.74
C VAL A 135 14.54 -3.00 -2.84
N LEU A 136 14.28 -3.24 -1.56
CA LEU A 136 14.29 -2.22 -0.52
C LEU A 136 15.70 -2.09 0.04
N ASN A 137 16.19 -0.87 0.21
CA ASN A 137 17.36 -0.56 1.01
C ASN A 137 16.94 0.35 2.16
N ARG A 138 16.95 -0.19 3.38
CA ARG A 138 16.54 0.50 4.59
C ARG A 138 17.50 1.60 5.02
N ALA A 139 18.78 1.48 4.67
CA ALA A 139 19.79 2.48 5.03
C ALA A 139 19.64 3.74 4.17
N THR A 140 19.39 3.58 2.87
CA THR A 140 19.20 4.72 1.94
C THR A 140 17.75 5.17 1.81
N ARG A 141 16.82 4.52 2.51
CA ARG A 141 15.36 4.69 2.39
C ARG A 141 14.87 4.65 0.93
N GLN A 142 15.38 3.70 0.15
CA GLN A 142 15.01 3.55 -1.26
C GLN A 142 14.38 2.20 -1.56
N LEU A 143 13.44 2.19 -2.50
CA LEU A 143 12.88 1.02 -3.14
C LEU A 143 13.22 1.06 -4.64
N ARG A 144 13.72 -0.04 -5.20
CA ARG A 144 13.91 -0.20 -6.64
C ARG A 144 12.98 -1.28 -7.18
N THR A 145 12.29 -0.99 -8.27
CA THR A 145 11.41 -1.93 -8.97
C THR A 145 11.09 -1.44 -10.38
N VAL A 146 10.33 -2.23 -11.13
CA VAL A 146 9.80 -1.88 -12.45
C VAL A 146 8.32 -1.58 -12.34
N VAL A 147 7.95 -0.32 -12.55
CA VAL A 147 6.55 0.13 -12.61
C VAL A 147 6.21 0.46 -14.06
N ALA A 148 5.16 -0.17 -14.57
CA ALA A 148 4.65 0.05 -15.93
C ALA A 148 5.73 0.00 -17.05
N GLY A 149 6.72 -0.88 -16.88
CA GLY A 149 7.80 -1.09 -17.86
C GLY A 149 9.05 -0.23 -17.65
N THR A 150 9.04 0.69 -16.67
CA THR A 150 10.19 1.56 -16.36
C THR A 150 10.81 1.16 -15.02
N GLU A 151 12.13 1.00 -14.99
CA GLU A 151 12.86 0.85 -13.73
C GLU A 151 12.89 2.20 -13.00
N VAL A 152 12.46 2.18 -11.74
CA VAL A 152 12.34 3.38 -10.92
C VAL A 152 12.96 3.16 -9.54
N ALA A 153 13.59 4.20 -9.04
CA ALA A 153 14.00 4.30 -7.64
C ALA A 153 13.01 5.21 -6.91
N LEU A 154 12.29 4.64 -5.95
CA LEU A 154 11.31 5.31 -5.11
C LEU A 154 11.88 5.61 -3.73
N SER A 155 11.46 6.73 -3.15
CA SER A 155 11.81 7.12 -1.79
C SER A 155 10.78 6.54 -0.82
N LEU A 156 11.23 5.95 0.28
CA LEU A 156 10.34 5.47 1.34
C LEU A 156 9.86 6.64 2.20
N ALA A 157 8.55 6.83 2.29
CA ALA A 157 7.92 7.78 3.20
C ALA A 157 8.01 7.30 4.66
#